data_AF-A0A2W6CTP3-F1
#
_entry.id   AF-A0A2W6CTP3-F1
#
_cell.length_a   1.000
_cell.length_b   1.000
_cell.length_c   1.000
_cell.angle_alpha   90.00
_cell.angle_beta   90.00
_cell.angle_gamma   90.00
#
_symmetry.space_group_name_H-M   'P 1'
#
loop_
_entity.id
_entity.type
_entity.pdbx_description
1 polymer ?
#
loop_
_entity_poly.entity_id
_entity_poly.type
_entity_poly.pdbx_seq_one_letter_code
_entity_poly.pdbx_strand_id
1 'polypeptide(L)'
;MDQFTALMFGGDNGTMQLSVVPLIEDKPFRAVRDSDTFTAVLRTIAVFRIRLEALKPIGPVYPMGADQAANDSARLAMLRHNFFDAPAPQPADNPERVGFAQLRAAALFDPTVLRAF
;
A
#
# COMPACT_ATOMS: atom_id res chain seq x y z
N MET A 1 -10.93 -18.78 15.00
CA MET A 1 -10.84 -17.63 15.91
C MET A 1 -10.57 -16.47 14.99
N ASP A 2 -11.56 -15.61 14.77
CA ASP A 2 -11.52 -14.63 13.68
C ASP A 2 -10.79 -13.38 14.17
N GLN A 3 -9.48 -13.50 14.29
CA GLN A 3 -8.62 -12.46 14.83
C GLN A 3 -8.00 -11.65 13.70
N PHE A 4 -8.22 -10.34 13.74
CA PHE A 4 -7.58 -9.40 12.84
C PHE A 4 -7.22 -8.13 13.61
N THR A 5 -6.21 -7.42 13.11
CA THR A 5 -5.87 -6.08 13.58
C THR A 5 -6.43 -5.07 12.60
N ALA A 6 -7.15 -4.07 13.10
CA ALA A 6 -7.56 -2.91 12.30
C ALA A 6 -6.64 -1.72 12.62
N LEU A 7 -6.09 -1.11 11.58
CA LEU A 7 -5.12 -0.01 11.69
C LEU A 7 -5.62 1.21 10.94
N MET A 8 -5.23 2.38 11.45
CA MET A 8 -5.55 3.69 10.88
C MET A 8 -4.30 4.55 10.95
N PHE A 9 -3.82 5.03 9.80
CA PHE A 9 -2.61 5.85 9.66
C PHE A 9 -2.98 7.20 9.04
N GLY A 10 -2.53 8.30 9.64
CA GLY A 10 -2.66 9.63 9.05
C GLY A 10 -1.54 9.89 8.06
N GLY A 11 -1.88 10.40 6.88
CA GLY A 11 -0.96 11.03 5.94
C GLY A 11 -0.79 12.52 6.26
N ASP A 12 0.38 13.06 5.94
CA ASP A 12 0.70 14.49 6.10
C ASP A 12 -0.07 15.40 5.13
N ASN A 13 -0.56 14.84 4.02
CA ASN A 13 -1.46 15.48 3.05
C ASN A 13 -2.95 15.44 3.46
N GLY A 14 -3.24 15.18 4.74
CA GLY A 14 -4.60 15.13 5.27
C GLY A 14 -5.39 13.89 4.86
N THR A 15 -4.73 12.87 4.31
CA THR A 15 -5.35 11.57 4.01
C THR A 15 -5.30 10.63 5.21
N MET A 16 -6.08 9.55 5.15
CA MET A 16 -6.05 8.48 6.14
C MET A 16 -5.99 7.14 5.41
N GLN A 17 -5.03 6.30 5.76
CA GLN A 17 -4.97 4.91 5.31
C GLN A 17 -5.61 4.01 6.35
N LEU A 18 -6.56 3.18 5.91
CA LEU A 18 -7.19 2.15 6.74
C LEU A 18 -6.66 0.78 6.34
N SER A 19 -6.50 -0.13 7.30
CA SER A 19 -6.03 -1.49 7.00
C SER A 19 -6.71 -2.51 7.90
N VAL A 20 -7.07 -3.65 7.30
CA VAL A 20 -7.51 -4.86 8.00
C VAL A 20 -6.42 -5.90 7.79
N VAL A 21 -5.81 -6.33 8.89
CA VAL A 21 -4.68 -7.25 8.91
C VAL A 21 -5.12 -8.55 9.58
N PRO A 22 -5.67 -9.50 8.81
CA PRO A 22 -6.07 -10.81 9.32
C PRO A 22 -4.85 -11.69 9.60
N LEU A 23 -5.04 -12.77 10.37
CA LEU A 23 -4.04 -13.83 10.46
C LEU A 23 -3.85 -14.53 9.10
N ILE A 24 -2.61 -14.91 8.80
CA ILE A 24 -2.22 -15.52 7.51
C ILE A 24 -3.03 -16.79 7.19
N GLU A 25 -3.36 -17.54 8.23
CA GLU A 25 -4.07 -18.81 8.17
C GLU A 25 -5.59 -18.66 8.02
N ASP A 26 -6.11 -17.44 8.17
CA ASP A 26 -7.55 -17.19 8.22
C ASP A 26 -8.16 -17.01 6.80
N LYS A 27 -8.45 -18.15 6.17
CA LYS A 27 -8.99 -18.24 4.80
C LYS A 27 -10.25 -17.39 4.53
N PRO A 28 -11.21 -17.23 5.47
CA PRO A 28 -12.38 -16.38 5.28
C PRO A 28 -12.03 -14.91 4.98
N PHE A 29 -10.92 -14.39 5.51
CA PHE A 29 -10.51 -12.99 5.29
C PHE A 29 -9.96 -12.71 3.90
N ARG A 30 -9.85 -13.70 3.01
CA ARG A 30 -9.54 -13.46 1.59
C ARG A 30 -10.56 -12.54 0.92
N ALA A 31 -11.82 -12.57 1.37
CA ALA A 31 -12.89 -11.72 0.86
C ALA A 31 -12.68 -10.24 1.20
N VAL A 32 -11.84 -9.89 2.18
CA VAL A 32 -11.58 -8.50 2.58
C VAL A 32 -10.87 -7.67 1.50
N ARG A 33 -10.43 -8.32 0.41
CA ARG A 33 -9.93 -7.64 -0.80
C ARG A 33 -11.02 -6.92 -1.58
N ASP A 34 -12.27 -7.32 -1.39
CA ASP A 34 -13.43 -6.63 -1.91
C ASP A 34 -13.75 -5.39 -1.06
N SER A 35 -14.05 -4.26 -1.71
CA SER A 35 -14.24 -2.96 -1.06
C SER A 35 -15.46 -2.94 -0.13
N ASP A 36 -16.54 -3.62 -0.51
CA ASP A 36 -17.76 -3.67 0.29
C ASP A 36 -17.55 -4.53 1.54
N THR A 37 -16.91 -5.68 1.35
CA THR A 37 -16.53 -6.57 2.46
C THR A 37 -15.57 -5.88 3.43
N PHE A 38 -14.55 -5.19 2.92
CA PHE A 38 -13.62 -4.40 3.72
C PHE A 38 -14.35 -3.34 4.56
N THR A 39 -15.25 -2.59 3.92
CA THR A 39 -16.05 -1.56 4.59
C THR A 39 -16.98 -2.16 5.64
N ALA A 40 -17.62 -3.29 5.33
CA ALA A 40 -18.48 -4.02 6.25
C ALA A 40 -17.72 -4.47 7.50
N VAL A 41 -16.51 -5.03 7.35
CA VAL A 41 -15.65 -5.41 8.47
C VAL A 41 -15.32 -4.19 9.33
N LEU A 42 -14.87 -3.09 8.74
CA LEU A 42 -14.54 -1.87 9.50
C LEU A 42 -15.74 -1.27 10.24
N ARG A 43 -16.96 -1.37 9.68
CA ARG A 43 -18.19 -0.91 10.35
C ARG A 43 -18.53 -1.69 11.61
N THR A 44 -17.97 -2.89 11.81
CA THR A 44 -18.17 -3.65 13.05
C THR A 44 -17.40 -3.04 14.23
N ILE A 45 -16.40 -2.18 13.97
CA ILE A 45 -15.56 -1.56 14.99
C ILE A 45 -16.00 -0.10 15.18
N ALA A 46 -16.40 0.27 16.39
CA ALA A 46 -17.00 1.57 16.70
C ALA A 46 -16.16 2.77 16.22
N VAL A 47 -14.84 2.76 16.46
CA VAL A 47 -13.95 3.86 16.08
C VAL A 47 -13.88 4.05 14.55
N PHE A 48 -13.88 2.94 13.79
CA PHE A 48 -13.86 3.00 12.33
C PHE A 48 -15.22 3.37 11.77
N ARG A 49 -16.32 2.89 12.36
CA ARG A 49 -17.68 3.25 11.95
C ARG A 49 -17.87 4.77 11.92
N ILE A 50 -17.56 5.45 13.02
CA ILE A 50 -17.68 6.92 13.12
C ILE A 50 -16.79 7.60 12.08
N ARG A 51 -15.57 7.09 11.87
CA ARG A 51 -14.63 7.70 10.94
C ARG A 51 -15.03 7.51 9.48
N LEU A 52 -15.63 6.36 9.12
CA LEU A 52 -16.12 6.07 7.77
C LEU A 52 -17.24 7.02 7.34
N GLU A 53 -18.02 7.57 8.27
CA GLU A 53 -19.02 8.61 7.96
C GLU A 53 -18.36 9.94 7.52
N ALA A 54 -17.13 10.19 7.98
CA ALA A 54 -16.39 11.42 7.71
C ALA A 54 -15.36 11.29 6.57
N LEU A 55 -14.97 10.06 6.19
CA LEU A 55 -13.94 9.81 5.18
C LEU A 55 -14.57 9.51 3.81
N LYS A 56 -13.97 10.06 2.75
CA LYS A 56 -14.30 9.71 1.37
C LYS A 56 -13.20 8.80 0.81
N PRO A 57 -13.53 7.62 0.24
CA PRO A 57 -12.55 6.78 -0.42
C PRO A 57 -11.88 7.53 -1.58
N ILE A 58 -10.55 7.52 -1.62
CA ILE A 58 -9.74 8.10 -2.71
C ILE A 58 -9.13 7.03 -3.63
N GLY A 59 -9.27 5.76 -3.26
CA GLY A 59 -8.79 4.60 -4.02
C GLY A 59 -9.44 3.31 -3.51
N PRO A 60 -9.31 2.20 -4.24
CA PRO A 60 -9.90 0.92 -3.85
C PRO A 60 -9.00 0.17 -2.84
N VAL A 61 -9.46 -1.00 -2.40
CA VAL A 61 -8.74 -1.86 -1.45
C VAL A 61 -7.68 -2.70 -2.18
N TYR A 62 -6.47 -2.78 -1.61
CA TYR A 62 -5.37 -3.55 -2.17
C TYR A 62 -4.71 -4.44 -1.10
N PRO A 63 -4.16 -5.61 -1.48
CA PRO A 63 -3.35 -6.41 -0.58
C PRO A 63 -2.10 -5.64 -0.15
N MET A 64 -2.02 -5.32 1.14
CA MET A 64 -0.81 -4.77 1.75
C MET A 64 0.34 -5.78 1.55
N GLY A 65 1.44 -5.32 0.97
CA GLY A 65 2.64 -6.14 0.77
C GLY A 65 2.88 -6.63 -0.66
N ALA A 66 1.91 -6.57 -1.58
CA ALA A 66 2.19 -6.87 -3.00
C ALA A 66 3.19 -5.85 -3.58
N ASP A 67 2.94 -4.57 -3.30
CA ASP A 67 3.86 -3.50 -3.69
C ASP A 67 5.17 -3.54 -2.90
N GLN A 68 5.14 -3.98 -1.64
CA GLN A 68 6.36 -4.12 -0.83
C GLN A 68 7.24 -5.26 -1.35
N ALA A 69 6.66 -6.41 -1.66
CA ALA A 69 7.37 -7.52 -2.27
C ALA A 69 7.94 -7.14 -3.65
N ALA A 70 7.18 -6.38 -4.46
CA ALA A 70 7.67 -5.86 -5.74
C ALA A 70 8.84 -4.87 -5.54
N ASN A 71 8.70 -3.92 -4.61
CA ASN A 71 9.75 -2.95 -4.28
C ASN A 71 11.00 -3.63 -3.71
N ASP A 72 10.84 -4.60 -2.82
CA ASP A 72 11.95 -5.33 -2.21
C ASP A 72 12.61 -6.28 -3.22
N SER A 73 11.85 -6.88 -4.13
CA SER A 73 12.40 -7.64 -5.26
C SER A 73 13.21 -6.75 -6.20
N ALA A 74 12.72 -5.54 -6.50
CA ALA A 74 13.45 -4.57 -7.32
C ALA A 74 14.74 -4.08 -6.62
N ARG A 75 14.67 -3.81 -5.32
CA ARG A 75 15.84 -3.46 -4.49
C ARG A 75 16.85 -4.61 -4.47
N LEU A 76 16.40 -5.85 -4.28
CA LEU A 76 17.26 -7.02 -4.29
C LEU A 76 17.91 -7.21 -5.66
N ALA A 77 17.16 -7.05 -6.75
CA ALA A 77 17.71 -7.13 -8.10
C ALA A 77 18.77 -6.04 -8.35
N MET A 78 18.55 -4.82 -7.85
CA MET A 78 19.55 -3.75 -7.90
C MET A 78 20.81 -4.07 -7.09
N LEU A 79 20.67 -4.64 -5.89
CA LEU A 79 21.81 -5.10 -5.09
C LEU A 79 22.59 -6.20 -5.84
N ARG A 80 21.88 -7.12 -6.49
CA ARG A 80 22.50 -8.18 -7.29
C ARG A 80 23.26 -7.63 -8.49
N HIS A 81 22.71 -6.62 -9.17
CA HIS A 81 23.40 -5.93 -10.25
C HIS A 81 24.68 -5.25 -9.77
N ASN A 82 24.61 -4.49 -8.68
CA ASN A 82 25.72 -3.67 -8.20
C ASN A 82 26.88 -4.46 -7.60
N PHE A 83 26.61 -5.63 -7.01
CA PHE A 83 27.60 -6.38 -6.23
C PHE A 83 27.96 -7.75 -6.79
N PHE A 84 27.15 -8.30 -7.70
CA PHE A 84 27.28 -9.68 -8.16
C PHE A 84 27.17 -9.82 -9.69
N ASP A 85 27.42 -8.73 -10.44
CA ASP A 85 27.36 -8.68 -11.91
C ASP A 85 26.06 -9.24 -12.51
N ALA A 86 24.96 -9.20 -11.76
CA ALA A 86 23.67 -9.63 -12.27
C ALA A 86 23.14 -8.62 -13.32
N PRO A 87 22.25 -9.04 -14.22
CA PRO A 87 21.61 -8.11 -15.15
C PRO A 87 20.91 -6.95 -14.44
N ALA A 88 20.92 -5.77 -15.05
CA ALA A 88 20.22 -4.61 -14.52
C ALA A 88 18.72 -4.91 -14.38
N PRO A 89 18.08 -4.53 -13.25
CA PRO A 89 16.66 -4.76 -13.06
C PRO A 89 15.83 -4.03 -14.12
N GLN A 90 14.86 -4.73 -14.72
CA GLN A 90 13.90 -4.11 -15.61
C GLN A 90 12.92 -3.25 -14.80
N PRO A 91 12.56 -2.05 -15.29
CA PRO A 91 11.47 -1.27 -14.72
C PRO A 91 10.18 -2.09 -14.68
N ALA A 92 9.39 -1.97 -13.62
CA ALA A 92 8.08 -2.58 -13.58
C ALA A 92 7.20 -1.96 -14.68
N ASP A 93 6.70 -2.80 -15.60
CA ASP A 93 5.81 -2.42 -16.69
C ASP A 93 4.39 -2.15 -16.14
N ASN A 94 4.17 -0.96 -15.61
CA ASN A 94 2.81 -0.45 -15.42
C ASN A 94 2.78 1.06 -15.72
N PRO A 95 2.44 1.45 -16.96
CA PRO A 95 2.47 2.85 -17.39
C PRO A 95 1.43 3.73 -16.68
N GLU A 96 0.41 3.13 -16.06
CA GLU A 96 -0.61 3.87 -15.31
C GLU A 96 -0.26 4.05 -13.82
N ARG A 97 0.86 3.50 -13.35
CA ARG A 97 1.28 3.59 -11.94
C ARG A 97 2.63 4.25 -11.79
N VAL A 98 2.66 5.32 -11.01
CA VAL A 98 3.89 5.95 -10.54
C VAL A 98 4.40 5.20 -9.31
N GLY A 99 5.45 4.42 -9.47
CA GLY A 99 6.15 3.73 -8.39
C GLY A 99 7.10 4.64 -7.61
N PHE A 100 7.52 4.20 -6.43
CA PHE A 100 8.40 4.96 -5.54
C PHE A 100 9.75 5.34 -6.18
N ALA A 101 10.30 4.48 -7.04
CA ALA A 101 11.53 4.78 -7.78
C ALA A 101 11.34 5.95 -8.78
N GLN A 102 10.17 6.03 -9.41
CA GLN A 102 9.82 7.13 -10.33
C GLN A 102 9.56 8.42 -9.55
N LEU A 103 8.87 8.37 -8.40
CA LEU A 103 8.73 9.52 -7.50
C LEU A 103 10.08 10.04 -7.03
N ARG A 104 10.99 9.15 -6.61
CA ARG A 104 12.35 9.52 -6.19
C ARG A 104 13.17 10.11 -7.35
N ALA A 105 13.07 9.55 -8.55
CA ALA A 105 13.74 10.10 -9.74
C ALA A 105 13.17 11.48 -10.09
N ALA A 106 11.85 11.65 -10.03
CA ALA A 106 11.17 12.93 -10.25
C ALA A 106 11.58 13.99 -9.21
N ALA A 107 11.84 13.58 -7.96
CA ALA A 107 12.23 14.50 -6.87
C ALA A 107 13.59 15.18 -7.10
N LEU A 108 14.40 14.65 -8.02
CA LEU A 108 15.64 15.30 -8.47
C LEU A 108 15.39 16.51 -9.39
N PHE A 109 14.20 16.59 -10.01
CA PHE A 109 13.82 17.65 -10.94
C PHE A 109 12.99 18.75 -10.27
N ASP A 110 12.09 18.38 -9.35
CA ASP A 110 11.37 19.34 -8.51
C ASP A 110 11.19 18.81 -7.08
N PRO A 111 12.16 19.07 -6.18
CA PRO A 111 12.10 18.59 -4.81
C PRO A 111 11.05 19.32 -3.96
N THR A 112 10.50 20.46 -4.42
CA THR A 112 9.50 21.24 -3.68
C THR A 112 8.11 20.67 -3.92
N VAL A 113 7.78 20.35 -5.17
CA VAL A 113 6.50 19.71 -5.54
C VAL A 113 6.39 18.29 -4.97
N LEU A 114 7.51 17.57 -4.89
CA LEU A 114 7.52 16.15 -4.53
C LEU A 114 7.82 15.86 -3.04
N ARG A 115 8.03 16.89 -2.22
CA ARG A 115 8.08 16.79 -0.74
C ARG A 115 6.69 16.81 -0.09
N ALA A 116 5.63 17.00 -0.87
CA ALA A 116 4.24 17.00 -0.39
C ALA A 116 3.61 15.59 -0.31
N PHE A 117 4.43 14.53 -0.38
CA PHE A 117 4.03 13.12 -0.39
C PHE A 117 4.81 12.30 0.64
#